data_AF-A0A9P7BLE6-F1
#
_entry.id   AF-A0A9P7BLE6-F1
#
_cell.length_a   1.000
_cell.length_b   1.000
_cell.length_c   1.000
_cell.angle_alpha   90.00
_cell.angle_beta   90.00
_cell.angle_gamma   90.00
#
_symmetry.space_group_name_H-M   'P 1'
#
loop_
_entity.id
_entity.type
_entity.pdbx_description
1 polymer ?
#
loop_
_entity_poly.entity_id
_entity_poly.type
_entity_poly.pdbx_seq_one_letter_code
_entity_poly.pdbx_strand_id
1 'polypeptide(L)'
;MENTNQSDLTTTLANLYNMVHLLTDQIAELVTRFDTLESANQHLNRELDRMTAVVTQLSASNAAAKAKNNQTTSATINDIAAKSIVTETRGTEASQYAPKTTTSVTDPTSWATVVKKLYNNRGPTEAQKRIATARAFILPSTEANGYDTIYIPRSRRLSRTEIRRRFHRLGIDINRIVDISLPVRSVIGLLVHQAFKSELVATLQDCHIQIIPNFSPSAPEHIACCIHTTSKVNIHG
;
A
#
# COMPACT_ATOMS: atom_id res chain seq x y z
N MET A 1 75.24 -16.63 33.69
CA MET A 1 73.92 -15.97 33.85
C MET A 1 73.65 -14.91 32.77
N GLU A 2 74.52 -14.73 31.78
CA GLU A 2 74.43 -13.62 30.81
C GLU A 2 73.58 -13.95 29.57
N ASN A 3 73.49 -15.23 29.18
CA ASN A 3 72.80 -15.67 27.96
C ASN A 3 71.27 -15.58 28.01
N THR A 4 70.64 -15.69 29.18
CA THR A 4 69.17 -15.68 29.31
C THR A 4 68.59 -14.27 29.13
N ASN A 5 69.29 -13.24 29.60
CA ASN A 5 68.84 -11.86 29.44
C ASN A 5 68.93 -11.40 27.98
N GLN A 6 69.91 -11.91 27.23
CA GLN A 6 70.08 -11.61 25.81
C GLN A 6 68.93 -12.20 24.97
N SER A 7 68.48 -13.42 25.27
CA SER A 7 67.36 -14.08 24.56
C SER A 7 66.00 -13.44 24.86
N ASP A 8 65.80 -12.94 26.07
CA ASP A 8 64.56 -12.24 26.43
C ASP A 8 64.47 -10.88 25.72
N LEU A 9 65.59 -10.17 25.59
CA LEU A 9 65.65 -8.91 24.85
C LEU A 9 65.39 -9.09 23.35
N THR A 10 65.93 -10.13 22.72
CA THR A 10 65.65 -10.40 21.29
C THR A 10 64.20 -10.81 21.05
N THR A 11 63.62 -11.59 21.97
CA THR A 11 62.21 -12.01 21.89
C THR A 11 61.26 -10.82 22.04
N THR A 12 61.53 -9.93 23.00
CA THR A 12 60.73 -8.71 23.18
C THR A 12 60.82 -7.75 21.99
N LEU A 13 62.01 -7.60 21.38
CA LEU A 13 62.18 -6.82 20.15
C LEU A 13 61.42 -7.42 18.96
N ALA A 14 61.45 -8.74 18.79
CA ALA A 14 60.70 -9.43 17.75
C ALA A 14 59.19 -9.25 17.92
N ASN A 15 58.70 -9.34 19.16
CA ASN A 15 57.28 -9.10 19.47
C ASN A 15 56.87 -7.66 19.20
N LEU A 16 57.72 -6.68 19.55
CA LEU A 16 57.46 -5.28 19.26
C LEU A 16 57.39 -5.02 17.74
N TYR A 17 58.31 -5.62 16.98
CA TYR A 17 58.34 -5.53 15.52
C TYR A 17 57.05 -6.08 14.89
N ASN A 18 56.61 -7.25 15.35
CA ASN A 18 55.35 -7.86 14.88
C ASN A 18 54.13 -6.98 15.21
N MET A 19 54.11 -6.36 16.40
CA MET A 19 53.00 -5.48 16.80
C MET A 19 52.95 -4.20 15.96
N VAL A 20 54.12 -3.61 15.67
CA VAL A 20 54.22 -2.42 14.81
C VAL A 20 53.80 -2.73 13.38
N HIS A 21 54.19 -3.90 12.84
CA HIS A 21 53.77 -4.32 11.51
C HIS A 21 52.24 -4.51 11.43
N LEU A 22 51.66 -5.18 12.43
CA LEU A 22 50.20 -5.37 12.52
C LEU A 22 49.45 -4.04 12.59
N LEU A 23 49.97 -3.09 13.37
CA LEU A 23 49.38 -1.76 13.49
C LEU A 23 49.46 -0.99 12.16
N THR A 24 50.55 -1.18 11.41
CA THR A 24 50.74 -0.55 10.10
C THR A 24 49.77 -1.11 9.07
N ASP A 25 49.54 -2.42 9.07
CA ASP A 25 48.56 -3.08 8.19
C ASP A 25 47.13 -2.61 8.49
N GLN A 26 46.77 -2.48 9.77
CA GLN A 26 45.47 -1.94 10.18
C GLN A 26 45.27 -0.48 9.74
N ILE A 27 46.31 0.35 9.81
CA ILE A 27 46.26 1.73 9.32
C ILE A 27 46.05 1.75 7.81
N ALA A 28 46.78 0.91 7.06
CA ALA A 28 46.62 0.82 5.61
C ALA A 28 45.19 0.40 5.21
N GLU A 29 44.62 -0.60 5.91
CA GLU A 29 43.23 -1.01 5.69
C GLU A 29 42.25 0.13 5.98
N LEU A 30 42.42 0.85 7.10
CA LEU A 30 41.57 1.99 7.44
C LEU A 30 41.64 3.11 6.38
N VAL A 31 42.82 3.38 5.83
CA VAL A 31 42.99 4.36 4.75
C VAL A 31 42.23 3.93 3.51
N THR A 32 42.39 2.67 3.06
CA THR A 32 41.64 2.18 1.89
C THR A 32 40.13 2.24 2.10
N ARG A 33 39.66 1.91 3.31
CA ARG A 33 38.24 2.01 3.66
C ARG A 33 37.78 3.46 3.62
N PHE A 34 38.57 4.41 4.11
CA PHE A 34 38.24 5.83 4.06
C PHE A 34 38.10 6.32 2.61
N ASP A 35 39.05 5.97 1.73
CA ASP A 35 39.00 6.31 0.31
C ASP A 35 37.74 5.75 -0.37
N THR A 36 37.36 4.50 -0.05
CA THR A 36 36.12 3.92 -0.60
C THR A 36 34.87 4.66 -0.13
N LEU A 37 34.82 5.09 1.13
CA LEU A 37 33.70 5.85 1.67
C LEU A 37 33.64 7.25 1.05
N GLU A 38 34.78 7.89 0.84
CA GLU A 38 34.84 9.19 0.17
C GLU A 38 34.35 9.09 -1.28
N SER A 39 34.81 8.08 -2.03
CA SER A 39 34.35 7.83 -3.40
C SER A 39 32.84 7.56 -3.46
N ALA A 40 32.30 6.78 -2.52
CA ALA A 40 30.87 6.53 -2.42
C ALA A 40 30.06 7.79 -2.12
N ASN A 41 30.54 8.64 -1.19
CA ASN A 41 29.91 9.92 -0.89
C ASN A 41 29.91 10.87 -2.10
N GLN A 42 31.03 10.95 -2.82
CA GLN A 42 31.09 11.75 -4.06
C GLN A 42 30.13 11.22 -5.13
N HIS A 43 30.01 9.90 -5.27
CA HIS A 43 29.03 9.30 -6.19
C HIS A 43 27.60 9.67 -5.84
N LEU A 44 27.24 9.59 -4.55
CA LEU A 44 25.89 9.93 -4.09
C LEU A 44 25.58 11.42 -4.33
N ASN A 45 26.55 12.31 -4.10
CA ASN A 45 26.40 13.74 -4.39
C ASN A 45 26.17 14.01 -5.89
N ARG A 46 26.93 13.34 -6.78
CA ARG A 46 26.71 13.46 -8.23
C ARG A 46 25.32 13.01 -8.65
N GLU A 47 24.81 11.94 -8.05
CA GLU A 47 23.45 11.47 -8.36
C GLU A 47 22.38 12.44 -7.83
N LEU A 48 22.60 13.05 -6.68
CA LEU A 48 21.71 14.09 -6.15
C LEU A 48 21.68 15.32 -7.07
N ASP A 49 22.83 15.76 -7.59
CA ASP A 49 22.91 16.85 -8.57
C ASP A 49 22.16 16.49 -9.86
N ARG A 50 22.33 15.25 -10.34
CA ARG A 50 21.64 14.74 -11.52
C ARG A 50 20.12 14.71 -11.32
N MET A 51 19.66 14.17 -10.20
CA MET A 51 18.23 14.13 -9.86
C MET A 51 17.65 15.54 -9.74
N THR A 52 18.38 16.46 -9.12
CA THR A 52 17.96 17.86 -8.98
C THR A 52 17.83 18.54 -10.34
N ALA A 53 18.78 18.31 -11.26
CA ALA A 53 18.70 18.82 -12.63
C ALA A 53 17.48 18.27 -13.41
N VAL A 54 17.14 16.99 -13.24
CA VAL A 54 15.94 16.40 -13.86
C VAL A 54 14.66 17.04 -13.30
N VAL A 55 14.59 17.24 -11.99
CA VAL A 55 13.43 17.88 -11.34
C VAL A 55 13.26 19.33 -11.81
N THR A 56 14.34 20.10 -11.92
CA THR A 56 14.27 21.49 -12.43
C THR A 56 13.84 21.51 -13.90
N GLN A 57 14.36 20.60 -14.74
CA GLN A 57 13.96 20.48 -16.13
C GLN A 57 12.47 20.11 -16.30
N LEU A 58 11.99 19.11 -15.55
CA LEU A 58 10.60 18.69 -15.58
C LEU A 58 9.66 19.79 -15.10
N SER A 59 10.01 20.49 -14.02
CA SER A 59 9.20 21.60 -13.51
C SER A 59 9.13 22.76 -14.50
N ALA A 60 10.24 23.11 -15.17
CA ALA A 60 10.26 24.12 -16.23
C ALA A 60 9.40 23.72 -17.46
N SER A 61 9.50 22.46 -17.91
CA SER A 61 8.69 21.93 -19.02
C SER A 61 7.19 21.98 -18.70
N ASN A 62 6.82 21.59 -17.47
CA ASN A 62 5.44 21.64 -16.99
C ASN A 62 4.91 23.09 -16.90
N ALA A 63 5.74 24.06 -16.48
CA ALA A 63 5.37 25.47 -16.47
C ALA A 63 5.13 26.01 -17.89
N ALA A 64 6.01 25.67 -18.84
CA ALA A 64 5.87 26.07 -20.25
C ALA A 64 4.62 25.45 -20.90
N ALA A 65 4.29 24.19 -20.60
CA ALA A 65 3.07 23.53 -21.09
C ALA A 65 1.80 24.20 -20.55
N LYS A 66 1.79 24.59 -19.27
CA LYS A 66 0.68 25.36 -18.68
C LYS A 66 0.50 26.73 -19.35
N ALA A 67 1.58 27.43 -19.65
CA ALA A 67 1.53 28.73 -20.32
C ALA A 67 0.93 28.62 -21.74
N LYS A 68 1.28 27.57 -22.50
CA LYS A 68 0.69 27.31 -23.83
C LYS A 68 -0.81 27.01 -23.77
N ASN A 69 -1.26 26.22 -22.79
CA ASN A 69 -2.68 25.87 -22.67
C ASN A 69 -3.57 27.09 -22.35
N ASN A 70 -3.08 28.00 -21.51
CA ASN A 70 -3.81 29.24 -21.16
C ASN A 70 -3.94 30.23 -22.33
N GLN A 71 -3.04 30.20 -23.31
CA GLN A 71 -3.13 31.01 -24.52
C GLN A 71 -4.18 30.48 -25.51
N THR A 72 -4.35 29.15 -25.62
CA THR A 72 -5.33 28.55 -26.53
C THR A 72 -6.78 28.73 -26.05
N THR A 73 -7.04 28.66 -24.74
CA THR A 73 -8.40 28.86 -24.18
C THR A 73 -8.94 30.29 -24.33
N SER A 74 -8.05 31.29 -24.45
CA SER A 74 -8.46 32.69 -24.59
C SER A 74 -8.86 33.07 -26.02
N ALA A 75 -8.47 32.28 -27.04
CA ALA A 75 -8.78 32.55 -28.44
C ALA A 75 -10.13 31.94 -28.90
N THR A 76 -10.60 30.86 -28.28
CA THR A 76 -11.79 30.11 -28.76
C THR A 76 -13.12 30.58 -28.14
N ILE A 77 -13.09 31.36 -27.05
CA ILE A 77 -14.33 31.76 -26.34
C ILE A 77 -15.08 32.92 -27.05
N ASN A 78 -14.40 33.70 -27.91
CA ASN A 78 -15.02 34.87 -28.55
C ASN A 78 -15.91 34.55 -29.76
N ASP A 79 -15.85 33.35 -30.34
CA ASP A 79 -16.58 33.02 -31.59
C ASP A 79 -17.99 32.45 -31.38
N ILE A 80 -18.38 32.05 -30.16
CA ILE A 80 -19.65 31.33 -29.92
C ILE A 80 -20.80 32.28 -29.52
N ALA A 81 -20.52 33.53 -29.16
CA ALA A 81 -21.51 34.45 -28.59
C ALA A 81 -22.44 35.17 -29.60
N ALA A 82 -22.27 34.99 -30.92
CA ALA A 82 -22.90 35.85 -31.93
C ALA A 82 -23.98 35.21 -32.81
N LYS A 83 -24.53 34.03 -32.50
CA LYS A 83 -25.58 33.44 -33.34
C LYS A 83 -26.61 32.59 -32.59
N SER A 84 -27.75 33.18 -32.26
CA SER A 84 -29.03 32.46 -32.25
C SER A 84 -30.18 33.44 -32.51
N ILE A 85 -30.80 33.23 -33.67
CA ILE A 85 -31.91 33.96 -34.25
C ILE A 85 -33.21 33.21 -33.88
N VAL A 86 -34.24 34.01 -33.64
CA VAL A 86 -35.69 33.72 -33.50
C VAL A 86 -36.21 32.68 -34.52
N THR A 87 -37.29 31.92 -34.18
CA THR A 87 -38.51 31.72 -35.01
C THR A 87 -39.53 30.74 -34.38
N GLU A 88 -40.74 31.29 -34.16
CA GLU A 88 -42.13 30.81 -34.24
C GLU A 88 -42.62 29.38 -33.89
N THR A 89 -43.70 29.42 -33.11
CA THR A 89 -44.85 28.50 -32.97
C THR A 89 -45.63 28.22 -34.26
N ARG A 90 -45.92 26.94 -34.58
CA ARG A 90 -47.16 26.51 -35.27
C ARG A 90 -47.45 24.99 -35.21
N GLY A 91 -48.55 24.62 -34.53
CA GLY A 91 -49.58 23.63 -34.90
C GLY A 91 -49.28 22.12 -35.06
N THR A 92 -50.01 21.28 -34.32
CA THR A 92 -50.77 20.15 -34.93
C THR A 92 -51.94 19.70 -34.02
N GLU A 93 -53.17 19.91 -34.52
CA GLU A 93 -54.48 19.75 -33.87
C GLU A 93 -54.97 18.29 -33.75
N ALA A 94 -54.11 17.34 -33.38
CA ALA A 94 -54.43 15.91 -33.48
C ALA A 94 -54.83 15.20 -32.16
N SER A 95 -55.21 15.94 -31.11
CA SER A 95 -55.52 15.34 -29.79
C SER A 95 -57.00 15.40 -29.36
N GLN A 96 -57.93 15.76 -30.24
CA GLN A 96 -59.32 16.00 -29.84
C GLN A 96 -60.21 14.74 -29.69
N TYR A 97 -59.74 13.53 -30.05
CA TYR A 97 -60.59 12.32 -30.15
C TYR A 97 -60.05 11.04 -29.48
N ALA A 98 -59.39 11.13 -28.33
CA ALA A 98 -59.08 9.94 -27.52
C ALA A 98 -60.18 9.67 -26.47
N PRO A 99 -60.79 8.47 -26.43
CA PRO A 99 -61.86 8.17 -25.46
C PRO A 99 -61.28 8.00 -24.05
N LYS A 100 -61.87 8.71 -23.08
CA LYS A 100 -61.55 8.54 -21.65
C LYS A 100 -62.33 7.34 -21.11
N THR A 101 -61.63 6.29 -20.68
CA THR A 101 -62.20 5.25 -19.83
C THR A 101 -61.40 5.15 -18.53
N THR A 102 -62.08 5.49 -17.45
CA THR A 102 -61.71 5.22 -16.06
C THR A 102 -61.97 3.74 -15.79
N THR A 103 -61.01 2.97 -15.26
CA THR A 103 -61.17 1.94 -14.19
C THR A 103 -59.82 1.28 -13.85
N SER A 104 -59.31 1.59 -12.67
CA SER A 104 -58.70 0.71 -11.65
C SER A 104 -57.93 -0.59 -12.04
N VAL A 105 -56.64 -0.58 -11.65
CA VAL A 105 -55.86 -1.65 -10.96
C VAL A 105 -55.27 -2.79 -11.82
N THR A 106 -54.03 -2.57 -12.29
CA THR A 106 -52.80 -3.34 -12.04
C THR A 106 -51.89 -3.19 -13.26
N ASP A 107 -51.08 -2.13 -13.29
CA ASP A 107 -50.14 -1.93 -14.39
C ASP A 107 -48.90 -2.83 -14.21
N PRO A 108 -48.50 -3.60 -15.24
CA PRO A 108 -47.19 -4.23 -15.27
C PRO A 108 -46.15 -3.12 -15.24
N THR A 109 -45.18 -3.23 -14.32
CA THR A 109 -44.11 -2.24 -14.15
C THR A 109 -43.39 -2.06 -15.49
N SER A 110 -43.73 -0.98 -16.20
CA SER A 110 -43.13 -0.61 -17.46
C SER A 110 -41.63 -0.45 -17.24
N TRP A 111 -40.83 -1.13 -18.06
CA TRP A 111 -39.37 -1.09 -18.04
C TRP A 111 -38.85 0.36 -17.98
N ALA A 112 -39.59 1.33 -18.54
CA ALA A 112 -39.31 2.75 -18.49
C ALA A 112 -39.19 3.32 -17.05
N THR A 113 -39.95 2.80 -16.08
CA THR A 113 -39.90 3.24 -14.67
C THR A 113 -38.68 2.66 -13.95
N VAL A 114 -38.24 1.45 -14.33
CA VAL A 114 -37.01 0.83 -13.82
C VAL A 114 -35.78 1.56 -14.33
N VAL A 115 -35.76 2.00 -15.60
CA VAL A 115 -34.62 2.77 -16.14
C VAL A 115 -34.52 4.15 -15.49
N LYS A 116 -35.65 4.83 -15.23
CA LYS A 116 -35.67 6.15 -14.55
C LYS A 116 -35.06 6.11 -13.14
N LYS A 117 -35.16 4.98 -12.43
CA LYS A 117 -34.56 4.80 -11.10
C LYS A 117 -33.02 4.68 -11.14
N LEU A 118 -32.44 4.28 -12.28
CA LEU A 118 -31.00 4.12 -12.45
C LEU A 118 -30.27 5.45 -12.70
N TYR A 119 -30.95 6.45 -13.28
CA TYR A 119 -30.37 7.78 -13.55
C TYR A 119 -30.23 8.67 -12.30
N ASN A 120 -30.78 8.25 -11.16
CA ASN A 120 -30.52 8.92 -9.88
C ASN A 120 -29.15 8.55 -9.27
N ASN A 121 -28.39 7.64 -9.88
CA ASN A 121 -26.96 7.54 -9.63
C ASN A 121 -26.26 8.70 -10.33
N ARG A 122 -26.15 9.81 -9.60
CA ARG A 122 -25.32 10.96 -9.97
C ARG A 122 -23.93 10.41 -10.32
N GLY A 123 -23.56 10.49 -11.60
CA GLY A 123 -22.22 10.16 -12.04
C GLY A 123 -21.19 10.96 -11.23
N PRO A 124 -19.92 10.50 -11.18
CA PRO A 124 -18.91 11.14 -10.35
C PRO A 124 -18.79 12.62 -10.69
N THR A 125 -18.90 13.48 -9.68
CA THR A 125 -18.85 14.94 -9.83
C THR A 125 -17.51 15.36 -10.43
N GLU A 126 -17.45 16.52 -11.10
CA GLU A 126 -16.19 17.05 -11.66
C GLU A 126 -15.06 17.13 -10.61
N ALA A 127 -15.39 17.42 -9.35
CA ALA A 127 -14.45 17.36 -8.24
C ALA A 127 -13.88 15.94 -8.01
N GLN A 128 -14.71 14.91 -8.07
CA GLN A 128 -14.29 13.51 -7.91
C GLN A 128 -13.43 13.04 -9.10
N LYS A 129 -13.75 13.49 -10.32
CA LYS A 129 -12.92 13.23 -11.51
C LYS A 129 -11.55 13.87 -11.37
N ARG A 130 -11.47 15.13 -10.92
CA ARG A 130 -10.21 15.84 -10.67
C ARG A 130 -9.36 15.15 -9.61
N ILE A 131 -9.98 14.69 -8.51
CA ILE A 131 -9.29 13.92 -7.46
C ILE A 131 -8.77 12.58 -8.00
N ALA A 132 -9.56 11.88 -8.82
CA ALA A 132 -9.15 10.63 -9.45
C ALA A 132 -7.96 10.81 -10.40
N THR A 133 -7.98 11.85 -11.24
CA THR A 133 -6.84 12.18 -12.12
C THR A 133 -5.61 12.61 -11.33
N ALA A 134 -5.78 13.38 -10.25
CA ALA A 134 -4.67 13.79 -9.39
C ALA A 134 -3.99 12.60 -8.70
N ARG A 135 -4.74 11.57 -8.30
CA ARG A 135 -4.19 10.33 -7.71
C ARG A 135 -3.25 9.59 -8.65
N ALA A 136 -3.45 9.68 -9.97
CA ALA A 136 -2.56 9.04 -10.95
C ALA A 136 -1.16 9.70 -11.01
N PHE A 137 -1.01 10.91 -10.48
CA PHE A 137 0.24 11.67 -10.47
C PHE A 137 0.91 11.76 -9.09
N ILE A 138 0.34 11.12 -8.07
CA ILE A 138 0.98 10.99 -6.76
C ILE A 138 1.87 9.76 -6.84
N LEU A 139 3.20 9.97 -6.81
CA LEU A 139 4.13 8.87 -6.60
C LEU A 139 3.75 8.19 -5.28
N PRO A 140 3.55 6.86 -5.25
CA PRO A 140 3.39 6.18 -3.97
C PRO A 140 4.62 6.50 -3.13
N SER A 141 4.40 7.04 -1.94
CA SER A 141 5.47 7.37 -1.00
C SER A 141 6.41 6.17 -0.88
N THR A 142 7.71 6.41 -0.84
CA THR A 142 8.76 5.41 -0.53
C THR A 142 8.68 4.94 0.93
N GLU A 143 7.48 4.83 1.47
CA GLU A 143 7.20 4.13 2.70
C GLU A 143 7.03 2.66 2.34
N ALA A 144 7.47 1.76 3.22
CA ALA A 144 7.48 0.33 2.97
C ALA A 144 6.09 -0.18 2.53
N ASN A 145 5.88 -0.32 1.22
CA ASN A 145 4.69 -0.92 0.59
C ASN A 145 4.73 -2.45 0.74
N GLY A 146 5.05 -2.91 1.95
CA GLY A 146 5.01 -4.31 2.35
C GLY A 146 3.66 -4.67 2.94
N TYR A 147 3.37 -5.96 2.91
CA TYR A 147 2.28 -6.53 3.67
C TYR A 147 2.86 -7.39 4.78
N ASP A 148 2.25 -7.32 5.96
CA ASP A 148 2.63 -8.13 7.09
C ASP A 148 1.42 -8.90 7.62
N THR A 149 1.68 -10.06 8.21
CA THR A 149 0.63 -10.90 8.79
C THR A 149 0.71 -10.88 10.30
N ILE A 150 -0.33 -10.36 10.94
CA ILE A 150 -0.44 -10.33 12.41
C ILE A 150 -1.35 -11.46 12.87
N TYR A 151 -0.90 -12.21 13.87
CA TYR A 151 -1.65 -13.33 14.42
C TYR A 151 -2.23 -13.00 15.78
N ILE A 152 -3.54 -13.26 15.93
CA ILE A 152 -4.32 -12.96 17.12
C ILE A 152 -5.00 -14.24 17.62
N PRO A 153 -4.97 -14.53 18.94
CA PRO A 153 -5.66 -15.66 19.51
C PRO A 153 -7.17 -15.44 19.48
N ARG A 154 -7.90 -16.54 19.28
CA ARG A 154 -9.35 -16.56 19.14
C ARG A 154 -9.92 -17.66 20.01
N SER A 155 -10.80 -17.25 20.93
CA SER A 155 -11.42 -18.15 21.89
C SER A 155 -12.45 -19.13 21.29
N ARG A 156 -13.24 -18.71 20.30
CA ARG A 156 -14.34 -19.51 19.73
C ARG A 156 -14.39 -19.46 18.21
N ARG A 157 -15.18 -20.31 17.55
CA ARG A 157 -15.49 -20.23 16.11
C ARG A 157 -16.19 -18.90 15.76
N LEU A 158 -15.58 -18.14 14.84
CA LEU A 158 -16.05 -16.85 14.33
C LEU A 158 -15.97 -16.91 12.81
N SER A 159 -17.04 -16.49 12.13
CA SER A 159 -17.04 -16.31 10.69
C SER A 159 -16.24 -15.05 10.31
N ARG A 160 -15.76 -14.98 9.06
CA ARG A 160 -15.08 -13.79 8.53
C ARG A 160 -15.93 -12.52 8.68
N THR A 161 -17.25 -12.63 8.50
CA THR A 161 -18.20 -11.53 8.71
C THR A 161 -18.25 -11.09 10.17
N GLU A 162 -18.28 -12.03 11.12
CA GLU A 162 -18.29 -11.69 12.55
C GLU A 162 -16.98 -11.04 13.00
N ILE A 163 -15.85 -11.51 12.47
CA ILE A 163 -14.53 -10.92 12.71
C ILE A 163 -14.50 -9.46 12.24
N ARG A 164 -14.92 -9.19 10.99
CA ARG A 164 -15.02 -7.82 10.46
C ARG A 164 -15.91 -6.95 11.33
N ARG A 165 -17.10 -7.44 11.70
CA ARG A 165 -18.02 -6.68 12.57
C ARG A 165 -17.41 -6.34 13.93
N ARG A 166 -16.60 -7.23 14.51
CA ARG A 166 -15.91 -6.97 15.77
C ARG A 166 -14.80 -5.94 15.60
N PHE A 167 -13.98 -6.05 14.57
CA PHE A 167 -12.95 -5.06 14.29
C PHE A 167 -13.53 -3.66 14.05
N HIS A 168 -14.64 -3.56 13.33
CA HIS A 168 -15.35 -2.28 13.20
C HIS A 168 -15.78 -1.69 14.54
N ARG A 169 -16.19 -2.53 15.51
CA ARG A 169 -16.58 -2.07 16.86
C ARG A 169 -15.38 -1.67 17.71
N LEU A 170 -14.21 -2.23 17.43
CA LEU A 170 -12.94 -1.87 18.07
C LEU A 170 -12.32 -0.61 17.44
N GLY A 171 -12.96 0.00 16.44
CA GLY A 171 -12.42 1.18 15.75
C GLY A 171 -11.31 0.85 14.75
N ILE A 172 -11.15 -0.41 14.38
CA ILE A 172 -10.13 -0.83 13.41
C ILE A 172 -10.67 -0.64 11.99
N ASP A 173 -9.91 0.09 11.18
CA ASP A 173 -10.17 0.32 9.76
C ASP A 173 -10.09 -0.98 8.94
N ILE A 174 -11.24 -1.62 8.68
CA ILE A 174 -11.30 -2.86 7.89
C ILE A 174 -10.75 -2.64 6.47
N ASN A 175 -10.88 -1.43 5.92
CA ASN A 175 -10.40 -1.11 4.57
C ASN A 175 -8.87 -1.21 4.45
N ARG A 176 -8.14 -1.15 5.56
CA ARG A 176 -6.68 -1.30 5.62
C ARG A 176 -6.24 -2.75 5.84
N ILE A 177 -7.18 -3.65 6.15
CA ILE A 177 -6.96 -5.09 6.24
C ILE A 177 -7.22 -5.70 4.86
N VAL A 178 -6.18 -6.31 4.27
CA VAL A 178 -6.23 -6.94 2.95
C VAL A 178 -7.03 -8.23 3.01
N ASP A 179 -6.68 -9.12 3.94
CA ASP A 179 -7.37 -10.39 4.12
C ASP A 179 -7.36 -10.88 5.58
N ILE A 180 -8.30 -11.76 5.90
CA ILE A 180 -8.44 -12.41 7.21
C ILE A 180 -8.30 -13.92 7.02
N SER A 181 -7.11 -14.45 7.26
CA SER A 181 -6.85 -15.89 7.23
C SER A 181 -7.18 -16.54 8.57
N LEU A 182 -7.58 -17.82 8.55
CA LEU A 182 -7.83 -18.63 9.74
C LEU A 182 -6.95 -19.87 9.66
N PRO A 183 -5.63 -19.73 9.88
CA PRO A 183 -4.69 -20.84 9.67
C PRO A 183 -4.98 -22.00 10.62
N VAL A 184 -5.38 -21.70 11.85
CA VAL A 184 -5.67 -22.68 12.91
C VAL A 184 -7.01 -22.35 13.57
N ARG A 185 -7.64 -23.34 14.20
CA ARG A 185 -8.96 -23.20 14.85
C ARG A 185 -9.00 -22.07 15.90
N SER A 186 -7.89 -21.78 16.56
CA SER A 186 -7.73 -20.81 17.64
C SER A 186 -6.97 -19.54 17.25
N VAL A 187 -6.61 -19.35 15.99
CA VAL A 187 -5.80 -18.20 15.55
C VAL A 187 -6.46 -17.49 14.37
N ILE A 188 -6.44 -16.17 14.40
CA ILE A 188 -6.81 -15.30 13.27
C ILE A 188 -5.52 -14.70 12.73
N GLY A 189 -5.27 -14.85 11.43
CA GLY A 189 -4.23 -14.12 10.71
C GLY A 189 -4.84 -12.91 10.01
N LEU A 190 -4.22 -11.75 10.18
CA LEU A 190 -4.61 -10.50 9.54
C LEU A 190 -3.51 -10.07 8.59
N LEU A 191 -3.82 -10.04 7.29
CA LEU A 191 -2.91 -9.49 6.29
C LEU A 191 -3.14 -7.98 6.21
N VAL A 192 -2.14 -7.20 6.58
CA VAL A 192 -2.25 -5.76 6.80
C VAL A 192 -1.12 -5.02 6.08
N HIS A 193 -1.40 -3.81 5.59
CA HIS A 193 -0.37 -2.95 5.02
C HIS A 193 0.62 -2.50 6.11
N GLN A 194 1.92 -2.51 5.81
CA GLN A 194 2.96 -2.22 6.81
C GLN A 194 2.82 -0.83 7.46
N ALA A 195 2.37 0.17 6.70
CA ALA A 195 2.07 1.51 7.23
C ALA A 195 0.98 1.52 8.33
N PHE A 196 0.05 0.56 8.31
CA PHE A 196 -1.02 0.45 9.32
C PHE A 196 -0.66 -0.49 10.49
N LYS A 197 0.47 -1.20 10.41
CA LYS A 197 0.86 -2.20 11.42
C LYS A 197 0.98 -1.59 12.82
N SER A 198 1.66 -0.45 12.95
CA SER A 198 1.88 0.21 14.24
C SER A 198 0.57 0.65 14.89
N GLU A 199 -0.32 1.25 14.12
CA GLU A 199 -1.65 1.68 14.56
C GLU A 199 -2.53 0.49 14.97
N LEU A 200 -2.51 -0.59 14.18
CA LEU A 200 -3.23 -1.81 14.51
C LEU A 200 -2.69 -2.47 15.79
N VAL A 201 -1.38 -2.51 15.98
CA VAL A 201 -0.77 -3.06 17.20
C VAL A 201 -1.16 -2.23 18.41
N ALA A 202 -1.13 -0.89 18.31
CA ALA A 202 -1.54 0.01 19.40
C ALA A 202 -3.01 -0.21 19.79
N THR A 203 -3.92 -0.20 18.81
CA THR A 203 -5.36 -0.42 19.07
C THR A 203 -5.65 -1.80 19.68
N LEU A 204 -4.93 -2.84 19.25
CA LEU A 204 -5.06 -4.18 19.84
C LEU A 204 -4.52 -4.23 21.28
N GLN A 205 -3.43 -3.53 21.57
CA GLN A 205 -2.86 -3.42 22.92
C GLN A 205 -3.83 -2.66 23.86
N ASP A 206 -4.43 -1.57 23.39
CA ASP A 206 -5.46 -0.84 24.14
C ASP A 206 -6.65 -1.75 24.50
N CYS A 207 -7.01 -2.64 23.58
CA CYS A 207 -8.07 -3.64 23.78
C CYS A 207 -7.61 -4.87 24.58
N HIS A 208 -6.38 -4.90 25.10
CA HIS A 208 -5.78 -6.04 25.83
C HIS A 208 -5.75 -7.35 25.04
N ILE A 209 -5.69 -7.26 23.71
CA ILE A 209 -5.60 -8.41 22.83
C ILE A 209 -4.12 -8.77 22.64
N GLN A 210 -3.72 -9.94 23.15
CA GLN A 210 -2.36 -10.42 22.99
C GLN A 210 -2.07 -10.79 21.53
N ILE A 211 -0.95 -10.30 21.00
CA ILE A 211 -0.48 -10.65 19.65
C ILE A 211 0.46 -11.85 19.77
N ILE A 212 0.33 -12.84 18.89
CA ILE A 212 1.21 -14.02 18.88
C ILE A 212 2.46 -13.68 18.07
N PRO A 213 3.63 -13.53 18.69
CA PRO A 213 4.87 -13.31 17.95
C PRO A 213 5.30 -14.59 17.23
N ASN A 214 5.88 -14.46 16.03
CA ASN A 214 6.56 -15.54 15.31
C ASN A 214 5.71 -16.79 15.02
N PHE A 215 4.40 -16.63 14.83
CA PHE A 215 3.55 -17.74 14.42
C PHE A 215 3.80 -18.12 12.95
N SER A 216 4.13 -19.40 12.69
CA SER A 216 4.27 -19.93 11.34
C SER A 216 3.07 -20.81 10.98
N PRO A 217 2.25 -20.41 9.98
CA PRO A 217 1.09 -21.20 9.57
C PRO A 217 1.48 -22.49 8.85
N SER A 218 2.73 -22.61 8.38
CA SER A 218 3.25 -23.79 7.68
C SER A 218 3.82 -24.86 8.61
N ALA A 219 3.79 -24.64 9.93
CA ALA A 219 4.29 -25.62 10.87
C ALA A 219 3.50 -26.95 10.76
N PRO A 220 4.17 -28.12 10.76
CA PRO A 220 3.51 -29.42 10.58
C PRO A 220 2.39 -29.69 11.60
N GLU A 221 2.54 -29.16 12.81
CA GLU A 221 1.56 -29.20 13.91
C GLU A 221 0.21 -28.53 13.57
N HIS A 222 0.21 -27.53 12.68
CA HIS A 222 -0.97 -26.76 12.30
C HIS A 222 -1.67 -27.28 11.04
N ILE A 223 -0.95 -28.04 10.21
CA ILE A 223 -1.45 -28.62 8.95
C ILE A 223 -2.10 -29.99 9.18
N ALA A 224 -1.85 -30.64 10.32
CA ALA A 224 -2.34 -31.98 10.64
C ALA A 224 -3.87 -32.02 10.86
N CYS A 225 -4.61 -32.03 9.75
CA CYS A 225 -6.00 -32.44 9.71
C CYS A 225 -6.03 -33.96 9.52
N CYS A 226 -6.20 -34.70 10.62
CA CYS A 226 -6.82 -36.03 10.72
C CYS A 226 -6.77 -36.94 9.46
N ILE A 227 -5.61 -37.49 9.07
CA ILE A 227 -5.57 -38.70 8.21
C ILE A 227 -4.30 -39.52 8.49
N HIS A 228 -4.52 -40.78 8.86
CA HIS A 228 -3.58 -41.89 9.09
C HIS A 228 -2.70 -41.87 10.35
N THR A 229 -3.33 -41.97 11.52
CA THR A 229 -2.80 -42.89 12.54
C THR A 229 -3.31 -44.30 12.22
N THR A 230 -2.62 -45.02 11.34
CA THR A 230 -2.76 -46.48 11.27
C THR A 230 -2.19 -47.06 12.56
N SER A 231 -3.05 -47.26 13.55
CA SER A 231 -2.76 -48.11 14.69
C SER A 231 -2.42 -49.50 14.17
N LYS A 232 -1.12 -49.85 14.13
CA LYS A 232 -0.74 -51.26 14.10
C LYS A 232 -1.10 -51.84 15.46
N VAL A 233 -2.31 -52.38 15.55
CA VAL A 233 -2.68 -53.33 16.60
C VAL A 233 -1.81 -54.56 16.35
N ASN A 234 -0.71 -54.66 17.09
CA ASN A 234 0.11 -55.86 17.10
C ASN A 234 -0.48 -56.82 18.13
N ILE A 235 -1.45 -57.61 17.68
CA ILE A 235 -1.86 -58.86 18.32
C ILE A 235 -0.77 -59.89 18.05
N HIS A 236 0.02 -60.23 19.06
CA HIS A 236 0.76 -61.49 19.11
C HIS A 236 0.31 -62.24 20.36
N GLY A 237 -0.41 -63.33 20.12
CA GLY A 237 -0.32 -64.52 20.95
C GLY A 237 0.92 -65.34 20.57
#